data_AF-X1E2V3-F1
#
_entry.id   AF-X1E2V3-F1
#
_cell.length_a   1.000
_cell.length_b   1.000
_cell.length_c   1.000
_cell.angle_alpha   90.00
_cell.angle_beta   90.00
_cell.angle_gamma   90.00
#
_symmetry.space_group_name_H-M   'P 1'
#
loop_
_entity.id
_entity.type
_entity.pdbx_description
1 polymer ?
#
loop_
_entity_poly.entity_id
_entity_poly.type
_entity_poly.pdbx_seq_one_letter_code
_entity_poly.pdbx_strand_id
1 'polypeptide(L)' 'TGRILEEDGRVILSISGHSHIRNKISIGKLIAVTVPLGYGRPERNKLDELVRDAVAVIE' A
#
# COMPACT_ATOMS: atom_id res chain seq x y z
N THR A 1 -9.63 12.44 -2.31
CA THR A 1 -8.16 12.38 -2.44
C THR A 1 -7.71 11.99 -3.84
N GLY A 2 -8.15 10.86 -4.42
CA GLY A 2 -7.69 10.42 -5.76
C GLY A 2 -7.77 11.47 -6.87
N ARG A 3 -8.94 12.11 -7.07
CA ARG A 3 -9.11 13.18 -8.08
C ARG A 3 -8.23 14.42 -7.83
N ILE A 4 -8.02 14.77 -6.56
CA ILE A 4 -7.15 15.91 -6.19
C ILE A 4 -5.70 15.61 -6.59
N LEU A 5 -5.24 14.38 -6.38
CA LEU A 5 -3.89 13.95 -6.77
C LEU A 5 -3.73 13.82 -8.29
N GLU A 6 -4.78 13.38 -8.98
CA GLU A 6 -4.82 13.34 -10.44
C GLU A 6 -4.69 14.76 -11.04
N GLU A 7 -5.44 15.73 -10.52
CA GLU A 7 -5.40 17.13 -10.95
C GLU A 7 -4.05 17.81 -10.64
N ASP A 8 -3.40 17.46 -9.53
CA ASP A 8 -2.08 17.98 -9.17
C ASP A 8 -1.00 17.56 -10.19
N GLY A 9 -1.10 16.36 -10.76
CA GLY A 9 -0.25 15.87 -11.85
C GLY A 9 1.21 15.56 -11.48
N ARG A 10 1.70 15.99 -10.31
CA ARG A 10 3.05 15.65 -9.81
C ARG A 10 3.10 14.28 -9.14
N VAL A 11 1.94 13.78 -8.72
CA VAL A 11 1.81 12.47 -8.05
C VAL A 11 1.38 11.43 -9.06
N ILE A 12 2.26 10.45 -9.31
CA ILE A 12 1.99 9.32 -10.22
C ILE A 12 1.67 8.02 -9.47
N LEU A 13 2.02 7.95 -8.18
CA LEU A 13 1.83 6.76 -7.33
C LEU A 13 1.39 7.17 -5.92
N SER A 14 0.31 6.56 -5.44
CA SER A 14 -0.18 6.70 -4.07
C SER A 14 -0.23 5.33 -3.39
N ILE A 15 0.48 5.15 -2.27
CA ILE A 15 0.48 3.91 -1.49
C ILE A 15 -0.22 4.17 -0.15
N SER A 16 -1.20 3.35 0.18
CA SER A 16 -1.93 3.45 1.46
C SER A 16 -2.05 2.12 2.18
N GLY A 17 -2.04 2.17 3.51
CA GLY A 17 -2.36 1.05 4.39
C GLY A 17 -3.76 1.18 5.00
N HIS A 18 -4.02 0.46 6.08
CA HIS A 18 -5.21 0.53 6.97
C HIS A 18 -6.42 -0.35 6.62
N SER A 19 -6.78 -0.52 5.36
CA SER A 19 -8.06 -1.20 5.03
C SER A 19 -8.03 -2.73 5.15
N HIS A 20 -6.89 -3.34 5.47
CA HIS A 20 -6.68 -4.82 5.43
C HIS A 20 -7.03 -5.47 4.08
N ILE A 21 -7.19 -4.67 3.02
CA ILE A 21 -7.53 -5.10 1.67
C ILE A 21 -6.35 -4.79 0.76
N ARG A 22 -5.98 -5.75 -0.10
CA ARG A 22 -5.04 -5.53 -1.18
C ARG A 22 -5.79 -5.04 -2.40
N ASN A 23 -5.45 -3.86 -2.90
CA ASN A 23 -6.14 -3.28 -4.06
C ASN A 23 -5.18 -2.46 -4.92
N LYS A 24 -5.45 -2.40 -6.22
CA LYS A 24 -4.74 -1.55 -7.19
C LYS A 24 -5.80 -0.92 -8.09
N ILE A 25 -5.82 0.41 -8.12
CA ILE A 25 -6.70 1.20 -8.99
C ILE A 25 -5.89 2.19 -9.80
N SER A 26 -6.37 2.52 -10.98
CA SER A 26 -5.78 3.54 -11.85
C SER A 26 -6.83 4.59 -12.19
N ILE A 27 -6.44 5.87 -12.11
CA ILE A 27 -7.26 7.01 -12.53
C ILE A 27 -6.36 7.91 -13.37
N GLY A 28 -6.61 7.97 -14.68
CA GLY A 28 -5.71 8.66 -15.61
C GLY A 28 -4.29 8.11 -15.52
N LYS A 29 -3.33 8.97 -15.15
CA LYS A 29 -1.91 8.62 -14.93
C LYS A 29 -1.57 8.25 -13.49
N LEU A 30 -2.51 8.41 -12.55
CA LEU A 30 -2.31 8.09 -11.14
C LEU A 30 -2.58 6.61 -10.91
N ILE A 31 -1.60 5.92 -10.31
CA ILE A 31 -1.76 4.57 -9.77
C ILE A 31 -1.92 4.69 -8.25
N ALA A 32 -2.98 4.08 -7.70
CA ALA A 32 -3.15 3.98 -6.26
C ALA A 32 -3.19 2.52 -5.82
N VAL A 33 -2.37 2.18 -4.82
CA VAL A 33 -2.22 0.83 -4.29
C VAL A 33 -2.57 0.86 -2.81
N THR A 34 -3.49 -0.01 -2.40
CA THR A 34 -3.73 -0.34 -1.00
C THR A 34 -2.96 -1.60 -0.67
N VAL A 35 -2.00 -1.47 0.25
CA VAL A 35 -1.22 -2.58 0.79
C VAL A 35 -1.72 -2.90 2.20
N PRO A 36 -2.16 -4.14 2.48
CA PRO A 36 -2.52 -4.50 3.83
C PRO A 36 -1.24 -4.63 4.67
N LEU A 37 -1.16 -3.92 5.79
CA LEU A 37 -0.34 -4.38 6.93
C LEU A 37 -1.17 -5.44 7.64
N GLY A 38 -1.16 -6.64 7.08
CA GLY A 38 -2.06 -7.75 7.43
C GLY A 38 -1.63 -8.56 8.64
N TYR A 39 -0.79 -8.03 9.53
CA TYR A 39 -0.21 -8.82 10.60
C TYR A 39 -0.49 -8.11 11.92
N GLY A 40 -1.19 -8.78 12.83
CA GLY A 40 -1.32 -8.34 14.21
C GLY A 40 0.07 -8.10 14.83
N ARG A 41 0.13 -7.47 16.01
CA ARG A 41 1.41 -7.26 16.71
C ARG A 41 2.17 -8.60 16.75
N PRO A 42 3.34 -8.71 16.10
CA PRO A 42 4.08 -9.96 16.07
C PRO A 42 4.50 -10.29 17.50
N GLU A 43 4.52 -11.59 17.82
CA GLU A 43 5.26 -12.03 19.00
C GLU A 43 6.74 -11.62 18.82
N ARG A 44 7.40 -11.20 19.91
CA ARG A 44 8.78 -10.64 19.84
C ARG A 44 9.78 -11.57 19.14
N ASN A 45 9.54 -12.88 19.16
CA ASN A 45 10.36 -13.92 18.52
C ASN A 45 10.03 -14.16 17.04
N LYS A 46 9.04 -13.47 16.46
CA LYS A 46 8.60 -13.61 15.05
C LYS A 46 8.78 -12.33 14.23
N LEU A 47 9.63 -11.41 14.69
CA LEU A 47 9.87 -10.14 14.00
C LEU A 47 10.48 -10.36 12.60
N ASP A 48 11.36 -11.33 12.45
CA ASP A 48 12.02 -11.61 11.15
C ASP A 48 11.02 -12.12 10.10
N GLU A 49 10.05 -12.94 10.51
CA GLU A 49 8.96 -13.42 9.66
C GLU A 49 8.03 -12.28 9.25
N LEU A 50 7.66 -11.40 10.20
CA LEU A 50 6.88 -10.20 9.90
C LEU A 50 7.57 -9.31 8.88
N VAL A 51 8.87 -9.06 9.02
CA VAL A 51 9.61 -8.16 8.11
C VAL A 51 9.62 -8.72 6.69
N ARG A 52 9.74 -10.04 6.52
CA ARG A 52 9.66 -10.68 5.19
C ARG A 52 8.28 -10.53 4.58
N ASP A 53 7.24 -10.74 5.37
CA ASP A 53 5.86 -10.67 4.93
C ASP A 53 5.35 -9.23 4.71
N ALA A 54 5.97 -8.25 5.36
CA ALA A 54 5.67 -6.83 5.21
C ALA A 54 6.20 -6.22 3.90
N VAL A 55 6.95 -6.99 3.08
CA VAL A 55 7.44 -6.53 1.78
C VAL A 55 6.33 -6.65 0.74
N ALA A 56 5.74 -5.52 0.38
CA ALA A 56 4.84 -5.44 -0.77
C ALA A 56 5.66 -5.33 -2.07
N VAL A 57 5.87 -6.44 -2.76
CA VAL A 57 6.38 -6.44 -4.14
C VAL A 57 5.25 -6.02 -5.09
N ILE A 58 5.56 -5.07 -5.97
CA ILE A 58 4.66 -4.59 -7.03
C ILE A 58 5.34 -4.93 -8.36
N GLU A 59 4.77 -5.88 -9.10
CA GLU A 59 5.11 -6.19 -10.51
C GLU A 59 4.26 -5.38 -11.49
#